data_AF-A0AAV9LNC4-F1
#
_entry.id   AF-A0AAV9LNC4-F1
#
_cell.length_a   1.000
_cell.length_b   1.000
_cell.length_c   1.000
_cell.angle_alpha   90.00
_cell.angle_beta   90.00
_cell.angle_gamma   90.00
#
_symmetry.space_group_name_H-M   'P 1'
#
loop_
_entity.id
_entity.type
_entity.pdbx_description
1 polymer ?
#
loop_
_entity_poly.entity_id
_entity_poly.type
_entity_poly.pdbx_seq_one_letter_code
_entity_poly.pdbx_strand_id
1 'polypeptide(L)'
;MQRTRLEDGQILYVIDTPGFDFNAESRLVVNEIGKCIDLADDGVHAFLFVLSVRTSFSKEEQAAIQYFKELFGTKISDYMIVVYTGGDKLEDNDSLNDHLDCSHPEDLKEALKRCGYRQVLFDNKT
;
A
#
# COMPACT_ATOMS: atom_id res chain seq x y z
N MET A 1 1.37 13.91 -9.21
CA MET A 1 2.34 14.17 -8.12
C MET A 1 1.90 15.38 -7.32
N GLN A 2 1.76 15.23 -6.01
CA GLN A 2 1.54 16.30 -5.04
C GLN A 2 2.84 16.56 -4.27
N ARG A 3 3.03 17.80 -3.81
CA ARG A 3 4.21 18.23 -3.05
C ARG A 3 3.75 18.99 -1.81
N THR A 4 4.33 18.67 -0.65
CA THR A 4 4.15 19.44 0.58
C THR A 4 5.48 19.67 1.28
N ARG A 5 5.53 20.67 2.18
CA ARG A 5 6.69 20.94 3.04
C ARG A 5 6.27 20.66 4.48
N LEU A 6 7.06 19.84 5.17
CA LEU A 6 6.87 19.50 6.58
C LEU A 6 7.41 20.62 7.48
N GLU A 7 7.03 20.60 8.76
CA GLU A 7 7.43 21.62 9.74
C GLU A 7 8.96 21.68 9.96
N ASP A 8 9.64 20.55 9.82
CA ASP A 8 11.10 20.44 9.91
C ASP A 8 11.84 20.90 8.64
N GLY A 9 11.10 21.36 7.63
CA GLY A 9 11.63 21.87 6.36
C GLY A 9 11.82 20.82 5.26
N GLN A 10 11.60 19.52 5.56
CA GLN A 10 11.65 18.46 4.55
C GLN A 10 10.56 18.65 3.48
N ILE A 11 10.85 18.23 2.25
CA ILE A 11 9.88 18.27 1.14
C ILE A 11 9.41 16.85 0.87
N LEU A 12 8.10 16.63 0.96
CA LEU A 12 7.46 15.36 0.67
C LEU A 12 6.80 15.42 -0.71
N TYR A 13 7.12 14.44 -1.54
CA TYR A 13 6.45 14.20 -2.82
C TYR A 13 5.58 12.95 -2.71
N VAL A 14 4.33 13.06 -3.16
CA VAL A 14 3.39 11.95 -3.19
C VAL A 14 2.92 11.75 -4.62
N ILE A 15 3.09 10.54 -5.15
CA ILE A 15 2.56 10.18 -6.47
C ILE A 15 1.36 9.29 -6.24
N ASP A 16 0.18 9.85 -6.50
CA ASP A 16 -1.07 9.08 -6.56
C ASP A 16 -1.12 8.33 -7.89
N THR A 17 -1.39 7.03 -7.82
CA THR A 17 -1.50 6.13 -8.97
C THR A 17 -2.96 5.78 -9.18
N PRO A 18 -3.51 5.93 -10.41
CA PRO A 18 -4.87 5.54 -10.69
C PRO A 18 -5.16 4.11 -10.23
N GLY A 19 -6.40 3.85 -9.77
CA GLY A 19 -6.81 2.53 -9.31
C GLY A 19 -6.49 1.46 -10.35
N PHE A 20 -5.57 0.56 -9.99
CA PHE A 20 -5.04 -0.44 -10.90
C PHE A 20 -6.03 -1.59 -11.08
N ASP A 21 -6.45 -1.83 -12.32
CA ASP A 21 -7.12 -3.07 -12.69
C ASP A 21 -6.07 -4.15 -13.01
N PHE A 22 -5.65 -4.86 -11.96
CA PHE A 22 -4.58 -5.87 -12.04
C PHE A 22 -4.95 -7.08 -12.91
N ASN A 23 -6.22 -7.25 -13.31
CA ASN A 23 -6.64 -8.35 -14.18
C ASN A 23 -6.28 -8.11 -15.66
N ALA A 24 -6.05 -6.87 -16.10
CA ALA A 24 -5.85 -6.54 -17.51
C ALA A 24 -4.55 -5.74 -17.81
N GLU A 25 -3.95 -5.08 -16.83
CA GLU A 25 -3.01 -3.98 -17.09
C GLU A 25 -1.65 -4.10 -16.38
N SER A 26 -1.18 -5.33 -16.18
CA SER A 26 0.12 -5.66 -15.57
C SER A 26 1.34 -4.96 -16.21
N ARG A 27 1.26 -4.45 -17.44
CA ARG A 27 2.33 -3.64 -18.04
C ARG A 27 2.22 -2.16 -17.73
N LEU A 28 1.01 -1.64 -17.54
CA LEU A 28 0.78 -0.24 -17.23
C LEU A 28 1.24 0.07 -15.81
N VAL A 29 1.03 -0.86 -14.86
CA VAL A 29 1.51 -0.67 -13.49
C VAL A 29 3.05 -0.60 -13.41
N VAL A 30 3.79 -1.50 -14.07
CA VAL A 30 5.27 -1.40 -14.17
C VAL A 30 5.69 -0.07 -14.79
N ASN A 31 5.00 0.36 -15.84
CA ASN A 31 5.33 1.59 -16.53
C ASN A 31 5.06 2.83 -15.66
N GLU A 32 3.96 2.85 -14.90
CA GLU A 32 3.68 3.91 -13.94
C GLU A 32 4.70 3.91 -12.79
N ILE A 33 5.11 2.74 -12.29
CA ILE A 33 6.19 2.63 -11.30
C ILE A 33 7.52 3.11 -11.89
N GLY A 34 7.83 2.75 -13.13
CA GLY A 34 9.00 3.23 -13.86
C GLY A 34 9.00 4.74 -13.99
N LYS A 35 7.87 5.34 -14.40
CA LYS A 35 7.68 6.79 -14.41
C LYS A 35 7.84 7.40 -13.02
N CYS A 36 7.36 6.76 -11.96
CA CYS A 36 7.52 7.24 -10.59
C CYS A 36 8.98 7.26 -10.15
N ILE A 37 9.74 6.22 -10.52
CA ILE A 37 11.19 6.14 -10.27
C ILE A 37 11.92 7.21 -11.08
N ASP A 38 11.59 7.37 -12.36
CA ASP A 38 12.19 8.38 -13.24
C ASP A 38 11.88 9.82 -12.78
N LEU A 39 10.72 10.04 -12.14
CA LEU A 39 10.34 11.34 -11.56
C LEU A 39 10.99 11.61 -10.20
N ALA A 40 11.57 10.61 -9.57
CA ALA A 40 12.21 10.72 -8.27
C ALA A 40 13.73 10.72 -8.45
N ASP A 41 14.35 11.91 -8.47
CA ASP A 41 15.81 12.06 -8.65
C ASP A 41 16.64 11.22 -7.65
N ASP A 42 16.15 11.06 -6.41
CA ASP A 42 16.78 10.24 -5.35
C ASP A 42 16.12 8.85 -5.18
N GLY A 43 15.19 8.49 -6.05
CA GLY A 43 14.40 7.26 -5.97
C GLY A 43 13.21 7.33 -5.01
N VAL A 44 12.49 6.22 -4.90
CA VAL A 44 11.28 6.12 -4.06
C VAL A 44 11.65 5.70 -2.64
N HIS A 45 11.28 6.54 -1.66
CA HIS A 45 11.57 6.32 -0.24
C HIS A 45 10.60 5.36 0.45
N ALA A 46 9.35 5.30 -0.03
CA ALA A 46 8.32 4.41 0.53
C ALA A 46 7.27 4.08 -0.54
N PHE A 47 6.76 2.85 -0.48
CA PHE A 47 5.61 2.41 -1.27
C PHE A 47 4.43 2.14 -0.34
N LEU A 48 3.30 2.81 -0.60
CA LEU A 48 2.10 2.67 0.22
C LEU A 48 1.12 1.73 -0.47
N PHE A 49 0.86 0.57 0.13
CA PHE A 49 -0.19 -0.33 -0.31
C PHE A 49 -1.46 -0.08 0.51
N VAL A 50 -2.42 0.62 -0.10
CA VAL A 50 -3.61 1.13 0.60
C VAL A 50 -4.75 0.13 0.50
N LEU A 51 -5.22 -0.35 1.64
CA LEU A 51 -6.36 -1.25 1.80
C LEU A 51 -7.47 -0.57 2.62
N SER A 52 -8.73 -0.93 2.38
CA SER A 52 -9.85 -0.43 3.19
C SER A 52 -10.32 -1.51 4.15
N VAL A 53 -10.48 -1.17 5.43
CA VAL A 53 -11.04 -2.10 6.44
C VAL A 53 -12.53 -2.36 6.24
N ARG A 54 -13.19 -1.55 5.40
CA ARG A 54 -14.64 -1.61 5.13
C ARG A 54 -15.02 -2.69 4.13
N THR A 55 -14.06 -3.09 3.31
CA THR A 55 -14.28 -3.94 2.17
C THR A 55 -13.60 -5.26 2.44
N SER A 56 -14.34 -6.35 2.25
CA SER A 56 -13.74 -7.67 2.20
C SER A 56 -12.67 -7.69 1.11
N PHE A 57 -11.58 -8.40 1.38
CA PHE A 57 -10.45 -8.45 0.48
C PHE A 57 -10.88 -8.91 -0.93
N SER A 58 -10.79 -8.02 -1.91
CA SER A 58 -11.35 -8.25 -3.25
C SER A 58 -10.39 -9.07 -4.12
N LYS A 59 -10.89 -9.59 -5.25
CA LYS A 59 -10.03 -10.30 -6.21
C LYS A 59 -8.99 -9.38 -6.82
N GLU A 60 -9.33 -8.10 -7.01
CA GLU A 60 -8.41 -7.07 -7.48
C GLU A 60 -7.29 -6.82 -6.47
N GLU A 61 -7.60 -6.79 -5.16
CA GLU A 61 -6.59 -6.67 -4.10
C GLU A 61 -5.69 -7.92 -4.02
N GLN A 62 -6.23 -9.13 -4.24
CA GLN A 62 -5.43 -10.37 -4.36
C GLN A 62 -4.50 -10.33 -5.55
N ALA A 63 -5.02 -9.94 -6.72
CA ALA A 63 -4.22 -9.78 -7.93
C ALA A 63 -3.14 -8.71 -7.75
N ALA A 64 -3.45 -7.61 -7.06
CA ALA A 64 -2.49 -6.59 -6.68
C ALA A 64 -1.35 -7.19 -5.88
N ILE A 65 -1.65 -7.88 -4.77
CA ILE A 65 -0.62 -8.49 -3.93
C ILE A 65 0.22 -9.50 -4.71
N GLN A 66 -0.40 -10.37 -5.51
CA GLN A 66 0.33 -11.35 -6.30
C GLN A 66 1.25 -10.68 -7.32
N TYR A 67 0.76 -9.64 -7.98
CA TYR A 67 1.55 -8.81 -8.87
C TYR A 67 2.69 -8.10 -8.13
N PHE A 68 2.43 -7.61 -6.90
CA PHE A 68 3.44 -7.05 -6.01
C PHE A 68 4.48 -8.10 -5.56
N LYS A 69 4.10 -9.36 -5.43
CA LYS A 69 5.05 -10.46 -5.14
C LYS A 69 5.95 -10.75 -6.35
N GLU A 70 5.40 -10.72 -7.56
CA GLU A 70 6.12 -11.09 -8.79
C GLU A 70 7.07 -10.00 -9.28
N LEU A 71 6.65 -8.74 -9.23
CA LEU A 71 7.45 -7.64 -9.80
C LEU A 71 8.63 -7.19 -8.97
N PHE A 72 8.49 -7.27 -7.66
CA PHE A 72 9.25 -6.37 -6.84
C PHE A 72 10.45 -6.99 -6.14
N GLY A 73 10.65 -8.29 -6.35
CA GLY A 73 11.72 -9.05 -5.72
C GLY A 73 11.76 -8.84 -4.21
N THR A 74 12.94 -8.95 -3.62
CA THR A 74 13.13 -8.76 -2.17
C THR A 74 13.24 -7.29 -1.76
N LYS A 75 13.71 -6.40 -2.65
CA LYS A 75 14.11 -5.03 -2.27
C LYS A 75 12.96 -4.06 -2.07
N ILE A 76 11.87 -4.09 -2.84
CA ILE A 76 10.76 -3.15 -2.55
C ILE A 76 10.11 -3.45 -1.22
N SER A 77 10.13 -4.73 -0.82
CA SER A 77 9.52 -5.15 0.43
C SER A 77 10.16 -4.38 1.59
N ASP A 78 11.44 -3.99 1.46
CA ASP A 78 12.19 -3.15 2.39
C ASP A 78 11.71 -1.68 2.47
N TYR A 79 10.85 -1.22 1.56
CA TYR A 79 10.30 0.14 1.52
C TYR A 79 8.76 0.16 1.55
N MET A 80 8.10 -1.00 1.53
CA MET A 80 6.65 -1.09 1.51
C MET A 80 6.05 -0.91 2.91
N ILE A 81 4.96 -0.14 2.97
CA ILE A 81 4.11 0.06 4.16
C ILE A 81 2.67 -0.25 3.74
N VAL A 82 1.99 -1.12 4.49
CA VAL A 82 0.56 -1.40 4.28
C VAL A 82 -0.27 -0.37 5.05
N VAL A 83 -1.14 0.36 4.36
CA VAL A 83 -1.97 1.41 4.95
C VAL A 83 -3.41 0.92 4.96
N TYR A 84 -3.96 0.68 6.13
CA TYR A 84 -5.38 0.40 6.29
C TYR A 84 -6.14 1.71 6.47
N THR A 85 -7.16 1.92 5.66
CA THR A 85 -8.01 3.12 5.70
C THR A 85 -9.39 2.76 6.22
N GLY A 86 -10.09 3.75 6.77
CA GLY A 86 -11.41 3.55 7.37
C GLY A 86 -11.36 3.16 8.84
N GLY A 87 -10.26 3.50 9.54
CA GLY A 87 -10.13 3.29 10.99
C GLY A 87 -11.28 3.85 11.81
N ASP A 88 -11.92 4.92 11.31
CA ASP A 88 -13.11 5.55 11.89
C ASP A 88 -14.36 4.67 12.03
N LYS A 89 -14.33 3.46 11.45
CA LYS A 89 -15.43 2.49 11.53
C LYS A 89 -15.01 1.12 12.05
N LEU A 90 -13.80 0.96 12.60
CA LEU A 90 -13.62 -0.11 13.58
C LEU A 90 -14.49 0.25 14.80
N GLU A 91 -15.24 -0.72 15.31
CA GLU A 91 -15.92 -0.54 16.60
C GLU A 91 -14.85 -0.35 17.69
N ASP A 92 -15.17 0.40 18.76
CA ASP A 92 -14.20 0.76 19.81
C ASP A 92 -13.49 -0.45 20.47
N ASN A 93 -14.02 -1.66 20.29
CA ASN A 93 -13.49 -2.91 20.83
C ASN A 93 -12.77 -3.79 19.78
N ASP A 94 -12.86 -3.46 18.49
CA ASP A 94 -12.17 -4.21 17.45
C ASP A 94 -10.78 -3.60 17.24
N SER A 95 -9.73 -4.39 17.50
CA SER A 95 -8.39 -3.97 17.12
C SER A 95 -8.17 -4.23 15.63
N LEU A 96 -7.27 -3.47 15.00
CA LEU A 96 -6.79 -3.78 13.64
C LEU A 96 -6.45 -5.27 13.54
N ASN A 97 -5.76 -5.80 14.56
CA ASN A 97 -5.29 -7.17 14.60
C ASN A 97 -6.42 -8.21 14.57
N ASP A 98 -7.56 -7.92 15.19
CA ASP A 98 -8.74 -8.81 15.15
C ASP A 98 -9.35 -8.89 13.74
N HIS A 99 -9.33 -7.77 12.99
CA HIS A 99 -9.70 -7.79 11.58
C HIS A 99 -8.67 -8.50 10.70
N LEU A 100 -7.37 -8.38 11.03
CA LEU A 100 -6.28 -9.01 10.26
C LEU A 100 -6.35 -10.55 10.36
N ASP A 101 -6.70 -11.09 11.52
CA ASP A 101 -6.61 -12.53 11.79
C ASP A 101 -7.72 -13.36 11.14
N CYS A 102 -8.94 -12.82 11.07
CA CYS A 102 -10.11 -13.55 10.55
C CYS A 102 -10.36 -13.36 9.04
N SER A 103 -9.87 -12.27 8.44
CA SER A 103 -10.34 -11.84 7.10
C SER A 103 -9.26 -11.78 6.02
N HIS A 104 -8.00 -12.02 6.35
CA HIS A 104 -6.91 -11.88 5.37
C HIS A 104 -6.57 -13.17 4.63
N PRO A 105 -6.45 -13.12 3.30
CA PRO A 105 -5.85 -14.21 2.54
C PRO A 105 -4.40 -14.42 2.98
N GLU A 106 -3.93 -15.66 2.89
CA GLU A 106 -2.56 -16.05 3.21
C GLU A 106 -1.53 -15.19 2.46
N ASP A 107 -1.89 -14.74 1.26
CA ASP A 107 -1.03 -13.88 0.43
C ASP A 107 -0.69 -12.54 1.09
N LEU A 108 -1.65 -11.93 1.79
CA LEU A 108 -1.44 -10.67 2.50
C LEU A 108 -0.61 -10.90 3.77
N LYS A 109 -0.83 -12.00 4.49
CA LYS A 109 0.00 -12.36 5.65
C LYS A 109 1.46 -12.55 5.25
N GLU A 110 1.70 -13.19 4.12
CA GLU A 110 3.05 -13.35 3.58
C GLU A 110 3.67 -12.00 3.15
N ALA A 111 2.89 -11.13 2.49
CA ALA A 111 3.35 -9.81 2.10
C ALA A 111 3.72 -8.96 3.33
N LEU A 112 2.89 -8.97 4.38
CA LEU A 112 3.16 -8.30 5.65
C LEU A 112 4.44 -8.79 6.31
N LYS A 113 4.67 -10.10 6.31
CA LYS A 113 5.90 -10.69 6.83
C LYS A 113 7.13 -10.22 6.05
N ARG A 114 7.04 -10.14 4.71
CA ARG A 114 8.14 -9.66 3.86
C ARG A 114 8.44 -8.19 4.06
N CYS A 115 7.44 -7.34 4.33
CA CYS A 115 7.66 -5.94 4.63
C CYS A 115 7.93 -5.64 6.12
N GLY A 116 8.27 -6.66 6.92
CA GLY A 116 8.65 -6.49 8.32
C GLY A 116 7.48 -6.03 9.22
N TYR A 117 6.24 -6.38 8.84
CA TYR A 117 5.02 -5.97 9.52
C TYR A 117 4.82 -4.45 9.62
N ARG A 118 5.37 -3.70 8.66
CA ARG A 118 5.11 -2.26 8.55
C ARG A 118 3.70 -2.02 8.06
N GLN A 119 2.83 -1.71 8.99
CA GLN A 119 1.45 -1.36 8.72
C GLN A 119 1.00 -0.19 9.59
N VAL A 120 0.06 0.59 9.07
CA VAL A 120 -0.55 1.70 9.79
C VAL A 120 -2.05 1.72 9.53
N LEU A 121 -2.82 1.99 10.58
CA LEU A 121 -4.24 2.28 10.48
C LEU A 121 -4.43 3.80 10.37
N PHE A 122 -5.12 4.22 9.33
CA PHE A 122 -5.41 5.62 9.04
C PHE A 122 -6.91 5.88 9.25
N ASP A 123 -7.20 6.87 10.08
CA ASP A 123 -8.53 7.43 10.25
C ASP A 123 -8.77 8.48 9.15
N ASN A 124 -9.75 8.22 8.29
CA ASN A 124 -10.09 9.11 7.17
C ASN A 124 -11.05 10.24 7.58
N LYS A 125 -11.56 10.27 8.82
CA LYS A 125 -12.31 11.40 9.35
C LYS A 125 -11.31 12.43 9.86
N THR A 126 -11.00 13.38 8.98
CA THR A 126 -10.49 14.70 9.39
C THR A 126 -11.67 15.64 9.62
#